data_AF-A0A3G2T2B6-F1
#
_entry.id   AF-A0A3G2T2B6-F1
#
_cell.length_a   1.000
_cell.length_b   1.000
_cell.length_c   1.000
_cell.angle_alpha   90.00
_cell.angle_beta   90.00
_cell.angle_gamma   90.00
#
_symmetry.space_group_name_H-M   'P 1'
#
loop_
_entity.id
_entity.type
_entity.pdbx_description
1 polymer ?
#
loop_
_entity_poly.entity_id
_entity_poly.type
_entity_poly.pdbx_seq_one_letter_code
_entity_poly.pdbx_strand_id
1 'polypeptide(L)'
;MENNPKPPTQSVGVDGFKADLYANDEPIIDWQKLIHLPKFQMFVIEQSRMSVSNVMEWIIGYVQDRCYESPKDFFEQYEEWHRSKGYWGNEDLYGNLLVGT
;
A
#
# COMPACT_ATOMS: atom_id res chain seq x y z
N MET A 1 4.34 -38.73 -10.25
CA MET A 1 4.03 -37.36 -10.70
C MET A 1 3.34 -36.68 -9.54
N GLU A 2 4.08 -35.83 -8.83
CA GLU A 2 3.57 -35.17 -7.62
C GLU A 2 2.70 -33.99 -8.03
N ASN A 3 1.40 -34.10 -7.78
CA ASN A 3 0.42 -33.06 -8.07
C ASN A 3 0.40 -32.13 -6.85
N ASN A 4 1.12 -31.01 -6.93
CA ASN A 4 1.15 -29.99 -5.88
C ASN A 4 0.22 -28.84 -6.29
N PRO A 5 -1.10 -28.93 -6.04
CA PRO A 5 -2.02 -27.85 -6.37
C PRO A 5 -1.58 -26.61 -5.59
N LYS A 6 -1.37 -25.49 -6.30
CA LYS A 6 -1.09 -24.21 -5.66
C LYS A 6 -2.18 -23.95 -4.61
N PRO A 7 -1.84 -23.52 -3.39
CA PRO A 7 -2.83 -23.23 -2.38
C PRO A 7 -3.85 -22.22 -2.97
N PRO A 8 -5.15 -22.40 -2.67
CA PRO A 8 -6.20 -21.58 -3.24
C PRO A 8 -5.87 -20.10 -3.00
N THR A 9 -6.04 -19.28 -4.04
CA THR A 9 -5.92 -17.82 -3.93
C THR A 9 -6.85 -17.36 -2.82
N GLN A 10 -6.28 -16.96 -1.69
CA GLN A 10 -7.05 -16.40 -0.59
C GLN A 10 -7.45 -14.98 -0.98
N SER A 11 -8.62 -14.85 -1.59
CA SER A 11 -9.29 -13.56 -1.74
C SER A 11 -9.93 -13.22 -0.42
N VAL A 12 -9.19 -12.52 0.45
CA VAL A 12 -9.76 -11.88 1.62
C VAL A 12 -10.56 -10.67 1.13
N GLY A 13 -11.88 -10.79 1.10
CA GLY A 13 -12.77 -9.65 0.92
C GLY A 13 -12.79 -8.83 2.20
N VAL A 14 -12.19 -7.65 2.16
CA VAL A 14 -12.35 -6.63 3.22
C VAL A 14 -13.39 -5.62 2.76
N ASP A 15 -14.60 -5.75 3.29
CA ASP A 15 -15.63 -4.74 3.21
C ASP A 15 -15.19 -3.57 4.10
N GLY A 16 -14.79 -2.44 3.51
CA GLY A 16 -14.42 -1.24 4.30
C GLY A 16 -13.38 -0.29 3.71
N PHE A 17 -13.48 0.06 2.44
CA PHE A 17 -12.82 1.27 1.91
C PHE A 17 -13.80 2.08 1.08
N LYS A 18 -14.81 2.64 1.74
CA LYS A 18 -15.46 3.85 1.21
C LYS A 18 -14.64 5.02 1.71
N ALA A 19 -13.63 5.40 0.93
CA ALA A 19 -13.04 6.72 1.04
C ALA A 19 -14.21 7.70 0.84
N ASP A 20 -14.62 8.34 1.93
CA ASP A 20 -15.75 9.26 1.92
C ASP A 20 -15.48 10.36 0.88
N LEU A 21 -16.53 10.67 0.14
CA LEU A 21 -16.55 11.44 -1.09
C LEU A 21 -16.27 12.93 -0.80
N TYR A 22 -15.03 13.31 -0.48
CA TYR A 22 -14.68 14.73 -0.37
C TYR A 22 -14.28 15.26 -1.74
N ALA A 23 -15.27 15.89 -2.39
CA ALA A 23 -15.11 16.68 -3.60
C ALA A 23 -14.10 17.82 -3.36
N ASN A 24 -12.86 17.61 -3.80
CA ASN A 24 -11.88 18.61 -4.22
C ASN A 24 -11.06 17.93 -5.33
N ASP A 25 -10.51 18.69 -6.27
CA ASP A 25 -9.68 18.23 -7.40
C ASP A 25 -8.37 17.50 -7.00
N GLU A 26 -8.31 16.91 -5.79
CA GLU A 26 -7.18 16.12 -5.33
C GLU A 26 -7.31 14.66 -5.81
N PRO A 27 -6.21 14.05 -6.26
CA PRO A 27 -6.23 12.67 -6.73
C PRO A 27 -6.69 11.74 -5.60
N ILE A 28 -7.73 10.94 -5.88
CA ILE A 28 -8.21 9.92 -4.94
C ILE A 28 -7.09 8.89 -4.76
N ILE A 29 -6.55 8.79 -3.54
CA ILE A 29 -5.51 7.83 -3.19
C ILE A 29 -6.14 6.45 -2.99
N ASP A 30 -5.71 5.47 -3.78
CA ASP A 30 -6.18 4.08 -3.67
C ASP A 30 -5.40 3.33 -2.58
N TRP A 31 -5.77 3.56 -1.32
CA TRP A 31 -5.17 2.89 -0.17
C TRP A 31 -5.31 1.38 -0.22
N GLN A 32 -6.42 0.87 -0.76
CA GLN A 32 -6.68 -0.57 -0.86
C GLN A 32 -5.70 -1.24 -1.82
N LYS A 33 -5.32 -0.58 -2.92
CA LYS A 33 -4.22 -1.04 -3.77
C LYS A 33 -2.89 -0.97 -3.03
N LEU A 34 -2.59 0.17 -2.38
CA LEU A 34 -1.30 0.41 -1.74
C LEU A 34 -0.98 -0.62 -0.64
N ILE A 35 -1.91 -0.96 0.25
CA ILE A 35 -1.66 -1.91 1.35
C ILE A 35 -1.23 -3.32 0.88
N HIS A 36 -1.52 -3.67 -0.38
CA HIS A 36 -1.13 -4.94 -0.99
C HIS A 36 0.22 -4.87 -1.72
N LEU A 37 0.83 -3.68 -1.86
CA LEU A 37 2.13 -3.54 -2.50
C LEU A 37 3.25 -3.81 -1.50
N PRO A 38 4.20 -4.72 -1.79
CA PRO A 38 5.32 -5.02 -0.89
C PRO A 38 6.15 -3.79 -0.50
N LYS A 39 6.32 -2.83 -1.43
CA LYS A 39 7.05 -1.58 -1.17
C LYS A 39 6.33 -0.66 -0.19
N PHE A 40 5.01 -0.56 -0.29
CA PHE A 40 4.21 0.22 0.64
C PHE A 40 4.17 -0.46 2.02
N GLN A 41 4.04 -1.79 2.06
CA GLN A 41 4.17 -2.55 3.31
C GLN A 41 5.52 -2.30 3.99
N MET A 42 6.62 -2.29 3.23
CA MET A 42 7.96 -1.99 3.75
C MET A 42 8.05 -0.56 4.31
N PHE A 43 7.51 0.43 3.60
CA PHE A 43 7.40 1.80 4.10
C PHE A 43 6.67 1.86 5.44
N VAL A 44 5.50 1.24 5.53
CA VAL A 44 4.69 1.24 6.75
C VAL A 44 5.43 0.54 7.90
N ILE A 45 6.13 -0.56 7.63
CA ILE A 45 6.94 -1.27 8.64
C ILE A 45 8.08 -0.38 9.16
N GLU A 46 8.78 0.33 8.28
CA GLU A 46 9.87 1.23 8.68
C GLU A 46 9.35 2.38 9.55
N GLN A 47 8.15 2.89 9.24
CA GLN A 47 7.52 3.97 9.99
C GLN A 47 6.95 3.50 11.33
N SER A 48 6.27 2.35 11.36
CA SER A 48 5.60 1.83 12.55
C SER A 48 6.54 1.09 13.50
N ARG A 49 7.68 0.60 12.99
CA ARG A 49 8.60 -0.32 13.68
C ARG A 49 7.92 -1.60 14.17
N MET A 50 6.76 -1.93 13.60
CA MET A 50 6.02 -3.16 13.89
C MET A 50 6.65 -4.36 13.18
N SER A 51 6.20 -5.55 13.56
CA SER A 51 6.72 -6.79 12.95
C SER A 51 6.39 -6.86 11.46
N VAL A 52 7.38 -7.28 10.67
CA VAL A 52 7.21 -7.66 9.27
C VAL A 52 6.30 -8.89 9.16
N SER A 53 6.29 -9.74 10.19
CA SER A 53 5.43 -10.92 10.24
C SER A 53 3.97 -10.51 10.35
N ASN A 54 3.11 -11.18 9.58
CA ASN A 54 1.67 -10.94 9.56
C ASN A 54 1.28 -9.48 9.27
N VAL A 55 2.03 -8.79 8.42
CA VAL A 55 1.76 -7.38 8.05
C VAL A 55 0.29 -7.11 7.73
N MET A 56 -0.38 -8.03 7.04
CA MET A 56 -1.78 -7.90 6.67
C MET A 56 -2.77 -7.90 7.85
N GLU A 57 -2.39 -8.44 9.01
CA GLU A 57 -3.26 -8.46 10.21
C GLU A 57 -3.40 -7.08 10.85
N TRP A 58 -2.43 -6.18 10.66
CA TRP A 58 -2.38 -4.90 11.36
C TRP A 58 -2.26 -3.68 10.44
N ILE A 59 -1.74 -3.83 9.21
CA ILE A 59 -1.48 -2.70 8.30
C ILE A 59 -2.75 -1.91 7.97
N ILE A 60 -3.90 -2.58 7.90
CA ILE A 60 -5.18 -1.93 7.58
C ILE A 60 -5.55 -0.92 8.66
N GLY A 61 -5.52 -1.32 9.94
CA GLY A 61 -5.82 -0.42 11.05
C GLY A 61 -4.81 0.72 11.14
N TYR A 62 -3.52 0.40 11.00
CA TYR A 62 -2.47 1.43 10.99
C TYR A 62 -2.69 2.47 9.90
N VAL A 63 -2.98 2.05 8.66
CA VAL A 63 -3.20 2.96 7.54
C VAL A 63 -4.49 3.76 7.74
N GLN A 64 -5.56 3.16 8.25
CA GLN A 64 -6.80 3.86 8.58
C GLN A 64 -6.56 4.99 9.59
N ASP A 65 -5.81 4.73 10.66
CA ASP A 65 -5.48 5.75 11.67
C ASP A 65 -4.69 6.91 11.04
N ARG A 66 -3.69 6.61 10.21
CA ARG A 66 -2.90 7.63 9.51
C ARG A 66 -3.71 8.43 8.49
N CYS A 67 -4.61 7.78 7.77
CA CYS A 67 -5.53 8.44 6.84
C CYS A 67 -6.56 9.32 7.55
N TYR A 68 -6.94 8.99 8.79
CA TYR A 68 -7.82 9.82 9.60
C TYR A 68 -7.11 11.09 10.11
N GLU A 69 -5.82 10.99 10.42
CA GLU A 69 -4.98 12.14 10.82
C GLU A 69 -4.70 13.09 9.66
N SER A 70 -4.06 12.60 8.60
CA SER A 70 -3.70 13.38 7.42
C SER A 70 -3.38 12.46 6.24
N PRO A 71 -4.35 12.18 5.34
CA PRO A 71 -4.16 11.23 4.25
C PRO A 71 -3.16 11.73 3.21
N LYS A 72 -3.16 13.05 2.95
CA LYS A 72 -2.26 13.69 2.00
C LYS A 72 -0.81 13.63 2.46
N ASP A 73 -0.53 14.11 3.67
CA ASP A 73 0.83 14.11 4.22
C ASP A 73 1.37 12.68 4.32
N PHE A 74 0.50 11.71 4.62
CA PHE A 74 0.93 10.30 4.69
C PHE A 74 1.31 9.74 3.32
N PHE A 75 0.57 10.12 2.27
CA PHE A 75 0.92 9.73 0.90
C PHE A 75 2.18 10.44 0.39
N GLU A 76 2.38 11.71 0.72
CA GLU A 76 3.60 12.47 0.40
C GLU A 76 4.83 11.86 1.08
N GLN A 77 4.72 11.44 2.35
CA GLN A 77 5.78 10.69 3.03
C GLN A 77 6.14 9.38 2.32
N TYR A 78 5.14 8.64 1.82
CA TYR A 78 5.38 7.43 1.05
C TYR A 78 6.08 7.75 -0.28
N GLU A 79 5.68 8.83 -0.96
CA GLU A 79 6.31 9.29 -2.19
C GLU A 79 7.79 9.64 -1.98
N GLU A 80 8.10 10.43 -0.95
CA GLU A 80 9.46 10.79 -0.58
C GLU A 80 10.31 9.56 -0.25
N TRP A 81 9.74 8.66 0.56
CA TRP A 81 10.39 7.39 0.91
C TRP A 81 10.69 6.56 -0.34
N HIS A 82 9.71 6.42 -1.26
CA HIS A 82 9.86 5.67 -2.50
C HIS A 82 10.99 6.24 -3.37
N ARG A 83 11.04 7.58 -3.51
CA ARG A 83 12.11 8.27 -4.24
C ARG A 83 13.48 8.07 -3.58
N SER A 84 13.55 8.08 -2.24
CA SER A 84 14.81 7.94 -1.51
C SER A 84 15.45 6.55 -1.59
N LYS A 85 14.65 5.49 -1.75
CA LYS A 85 15.14 4.10 -1.70
C LYS A 85 15.94 3.71 -2.94
N GLY A 86 15.63 4.28 -4.10
CA GLY A 86 16.36 4.05 -5.36
C GLY A 86 16.19 2.66 -6.00
N TYR A 87 15.60 1.68 -5.30
CA TYR A 87 15.40 0.31 -5.81
C TYR A 87 14.18 0.15 -6.74
N TRP A 88 13.22 1.08 -6.69
CA TRP A 88 11.98 1.05 -7.47
C TRP A 88 11.90 2.15 -8.53
N GLY A 89 13.05 2.57 -9.08
CA GLY A 89 13.12 3.65 -10.06
C GLY A 89 12.40 3.37 -11.40
N ASN A 90 12.06 2.11 -11.68
CA ASN A 90 11.34 1.69 -12.89
C ASN A 90 9.83 1.53 -12.67
N GLU A 91 9.32 1.88 -11.49
CA GLU A 91 7.90 1.76 -11.14
C GLU A 91 7.35 3.10 -10.62
N ASP A 92 6.07 3.34 -10.86
CA ASP A 92 5.33 4.40 -10.16
C ASP A 92 4.99 4.00 -8.71
N LEU A 93 4.44 4.92 -7.93
CA LEU A 93 4.04 4.69 -6.54
C LEU A 93 3.05 3.53 -6.35
N TYR A 94 2.27 3.20 -7.39
CA TYR A 94 1.26 2.16 -7.41
C TYR A 94 1.76 0.83 -8.01
N GLY A 95 3.06 0.72 -8.31
CA GLY A 95 3.68 -0.50 -8.83
C GLY A 95 3.49 -0.72 -10.34
N ASN A 96 3.01 0.28 -11.08
CA ASN A 96 2.98 0.19 -12.53
C ASN A 96 4.38 0.47 -13.08
N LEU A 97 4.82 -0.31 -14.07
CA LEU A 97 6.11 -0.08 -14.73
C LEU A 97 6.08 1.24 -15.49
N LEU A 98 7.12 2.05 -15.31
CA LEU A 98 7.39 3.22 -16.14
C LEU A 98 7.89 2.72 -17.49
N VAL A 99 6.97 2.36 -18.39
CA VAL A 99 7.32 1.96 -19.76
C VAL A 99 7.89 3.19 -20.46
N GLY A 100 9.16 3.11 -20.85
CA GLY A 100 9.81 4.16 -21.64
C GLY A 100 9.09 4.36 -22.96
N THR A 101 8.37 5.48 -23.08
CA THR A 101 7.97 6.07 -24.37
C THR A 101 9.17 6.71 -25.05
#